data_AF-A0A969GMH8-F1
#
_entry.id   AF-A0A969GMH8-F1
#
_cell.length_a   1.000
_cell.length_b   1.000
_cell.length_c   1.000
_cell.angle_alpha   90.00
_cell.angle_beta   90.00
_cell.angle_gamma   90.00
#
_symmetry.space_group_name_H-M   'P 1'
#
loop_
_entity.id
_entity.type
_entity.pdbx_description
1 polymer ?
#
loop_
_entity_poly.entity_id
_entity_poly.type
_entity_poly.pdbx_seq_one_letter_code
_entity_poly.pdbx_strand_id
1 'polypeptide(L)'
;MGRFDFVNVRAGPAIEFEVIGRFNLGQICPIIGRTPDETWLQIECEGGFTGWVQSNVVTIQGDPNSTSILVAPTPTVAPIPTPTPIVFRGWRTSYFSNRDLAGSPVVVVDSPEINFDWGTGSPHPLVPATNFSARFERTVNLPAGNYRFSVRVDDGVRVWLDNMLILDDWRESTARDLYVDQSLAAGDHQLRVEYFQAGGSALIRTAYAMLANTDDWLASYYNNGSLSGTPPVQQLEARTAYPLDRNWGTASPIPGVINNTNWSGRWQGRFFFEPGTYVFSANSDDGVRVFIDGQRVIDGWTDGLKQMSNRFNGVGQGEHEITVEFYQRTGNALVRVSWYRDTSIQEQ
;
A
#
# COMPACT_ATOMS: atom_id res chain seq x y z
N MET A 1 -7.88 61.11 -21.63
CA MET A 1 -6.99 59.97 -21.34
C MET A 1 -7.85 58.73 -21.25
N GLY A 2 -7.79 57.84 -22.24
CA GLY A 2 -8.55 56.59 -22.25
C GLY A 2 -7.99 55.66 -21.18
N ARG A 3 -8.87 55.10 -20.34
CA ARG A 3 -8.49 54.35 -19.13
C ARG A 3 -8.08 52.90 -19.41
N PHE A 4 -8.25 52.38 -20.63
CA PHE A 4 -8.01 50.99 -21.00
C PHE A 4 -7.55 50.85 -22.47
N ASP A 5 -6.67 49.88 -22.75
CA ASP A 5 -6.15 49.58 -24.10
C ASP A 5 -7.10 48.74 -24.96
N PHE A 6 -8.11 48.11 -24.34
CA PHE A 6 -9.15 47.33 -25.00
C PHE A 6 -10.38 47.18 -24.09
N VAL A 7 -11.50 46.76 -24.68
CA VAL A 7 -12.76 46.39 -24.03
C VAL A 7 -13.06 44.91 -24.29
N ASN A 8 -13.54 44.18 -23.29
CA ASN A 8 -13.99 42.79 -23.46
C ASN A 8 -15.29 42.76 -24.27
N VAL A 9 -15.34 41.91 -25.29
CA VAL A 9 -16.56 41.59 -26.05
C VAL A 9 -17.12 40.28 -25.52
N ARG A 10 -18.41 40.26 -25.16
CA ARG A 10 -19.07 39.14 -24.50
C ARG A 10 -20.13 38.48 -25.38
N ALA A 11 -20.43 37.22 -25.10
CA ALA A 11 -21.49 36.46 -25.78
C ALA A 11 -22.90 37.03 -25.51
N GLY A 12 -23.09 37.80 -24.43
CA GLY A 12 -24.35 38.42 -24.06
C GLY A 12 -24.17 39.71 -23.26
N PRO A 13 -25.25 40.50 -23.06
CA PRO A 13 -25.20 41.83 -22.45
C PRO A 13 -25.19 41.80 -20.93
N ALA A 14 -24.28 41.04 -20.33
CA ALA A 14 -24.03 41.05 -18.89
C ALA A 14 -22.64 40.51 -18.56
N ILE A 15 -22.14 40.78 -17.36
CA ILE A 15 -20.78 40.37 -16.96
C ILE A 15 -20.67 38.86 -16.70
N GLU A 16 -21.78 38.15 -16.53
CA GLU A 16 -21.80 36.69 -16.35
C GLU A 16 -21.57 35.93 -17.67
N PHE A 17 -21.76 36.57 -18.83
CA PHE A 17 -21.49 35.94 -20.13
C PHE A 17 -19.99 35.84 -20.39
N GLU A 18 -19.60 34.75 -21.04
CA GLU A 18 -18.22 34.51 -21.47
C GLU A 18 -17.67 35.64 -22.36
N VAL A 19 -16.37 35.92 -22.21
CA VAL A 19 -15.64 36.86 -23.08
C VAL A 19 -15.25 36.11 -24.34
N ILE A 20 -15.84 36.50 -25.47
CA ILE A 20 -15.63 35.86 -26.78
C ILE A 20 -14.62 36.62 -27.64
N GLY A 21 -14.18 37.81 -27.21
CA GLY A 21 -13.19 38.59 -27.92
C GLY A 21 -12.83 39.89 -27.22
N ARG A 22 -12.08 40.73 -27.94
CA ARG A 22 -11.63 42.04 -27.46
C ARG A 22 -11.80 43.08 -28.57
N PHE A 23 -12.24 44.27 -28.17
CA PHE A 23 -12.39 45.45 -29.00
C PHE A 23 -11.31 46.46 -28.61
N ASN A 24 -10.34 46.71 -29.48
CA ASN A 24 -9.12 47.45 -29.12
C ASN A 24 -9.32 48.97 -29.18
N LEU A 25 -8.51 49.72 -28.43
CA LEU A 25 -8.53 51.17 -28.46
C LEU A 25 -8.29 51.71 -29.89
N GLY A 26 -9.19 52.57 -30.36
CA GLY A 26 -9.13 53.17 -31.71
C GLY A 26 -9.79 52.32 -32.81
N GLN A 27 -10.19 51.09 -32.52
CA GLN A 27 -11.02 50.28 -33.42
C GLN A 27 -12.43 50.88 -33.51
N ILE A 28 -13.07 50.76 -34.68
CA ILE A 28 -14.44 51.23 -34.92
C ILE A 28 -15.25 50.04 -35.44
N CYS A 29 -16.41 49.76 -34.83
CA CYS A 29 -17.36 48.76 -35.30
C CYS A 29 -18.79 49.33 -35.30
N PRO A 30 -19.61 49.02 -36.31
CA PRO A 30 -21.04 49.27 -36.29
C PRO A 30 -21.73 48.76 -35.02
N ILE A 31 -22.62 49.58 -34.46
CA ILE A 31 -23.58 49.16 -33.43
C ILE A 31 -24.81 48.61 -34.17
N ILE A 32 -25.13 47.35 -33.95
CA ILE A 32 -26.24 46.65 -34.61
C ILE A 32 -27.45 46.42 -33.69
N GLY A 33 -27.29 46.66 -32.39
CA GLY A 33 -28.40 46.66 -31.45
C GLY A 33 -27.99 47.05 -30.04
N ARG A 34 -28.96 47.12 -29.13
CA ARG A 34 -28.74 47.53 -27.73
C ARG A 34 -29.75 46.88 -26.78
N THR A 35 -29.41 46.84 -25.49
CA THR A 35 -30.38 46.47 -24.45
C THR A 35 -31.41 47.59 -24.20
N PRO A 36 -32.61 47.27 -23.69
CA PRO A 36 -33.65 48.28 -23.39
C PRO A 36 -33.23 49.35 -22.38
N ASP A 37 -32.28 49.04 -21.49
CA ASP A 37 -31.72 49.93 -20.47
C ASP A 37 -30.48 50.70 -20.94
N GLU A 38 -30.06 50.49 -22.20
CA GLU A 38 -28.93 51.15 -22.87
C GLU A 38 -27.55 50.88 -22.22
N THR A 39 -27.46 49.91 -21.32
CA THR A 39 -26.21 49.59 -20.62
C THR A 39 -25.25 48.73 -21.46
N TRP A 40 -25.75 48.04 -22.48
CA TRP A 40 -24.97 47.22 -23.40
C TRP A 40 -25.32 47.46 -24.87
N LEU A 41 -24.29 47.40 -25.71
CA LEU A 41 -24.37 47.55 -27.16
C LEU A 41 -23.91 46.26 -27.82
N GLN A 42 -24.65 45.78 -28.82
CA GLN A 42 -24.19 44.73 -29.71
C GLN A 42 -23.45 45.37 -30.88
N ILE A 43 -22.21 44.94 -31.10
CA ILE A 43 -21.35 45.40 -32.19
C ILE A 43 -21.11 44.29 -33.19
N GLU A 44 -20.96 44.66 -34.45
CA GLU A 44 -20.49 43.77 -35.52
C GLU A 44 -19.19 44.36 -36.10
N CYS A 45 -18.09 43.65 -35.91
CA CYS A 45 -16.75 44.06 -36.36
C CYS A 45 -16.37 43.36 -37.68
N GLU A 46 -15.24 43.77 -38.27
CA GLU A 46 -14.70 43.17 -39.49
C GLU A 46 -14.63 41.63 -39.40
N GLY A 47 -14.97 40.96 -40.50
CA GLY A 47 -15.05 39.50 -40.55
C GLY A 47 -16.35 38.90 -39.98
N GLY A 48 -17.36 39.73 -39.69
CA GLY A 48 -18.67 39.27 -39.18
C GLY A 48 -18.67 38.91 -37.69
N PHE A 49 -17.62 39.30 -36.96
CA PHE A 49 -17.52 39.03 -35.53
C PHE A 49 -18.54 39.89 -34.77
N THR A 50 -19.50 39.23 -34.14
CA THR A 50 -20.59 39.89 -33.41
C THR A 50 -20.51 39.61 -31.92
N GLY A 51 -20.71 40.63 -31.08
CA GLY A 51 -20.78 40.44 -29.62
C GLY A 51 -21.16 41.71 -28.86
N TRP A 52 -21.15 41.63 -27.53
CA TRP A 52 -21.67 42.68 -26.66
C TRP A 52 -20.56 43.42 -25.90
N VAL A 53 -20.67 44.75 -25.86
CA VAL A 53 -19.78 45.64 -25.10
C VAL A 53 -20.60 46.57 -24.19
N GLN A 54 -20.04 46.94 -23.05
CA GLN A 54 -20.72 47.83 -22.11
C GLN A 54 -20.64 49.28 -22.61
N SER A 55 -21.76 50.01 -22.60
CA SER A 55 -21.85 51.34 -23.22
C SER A 55 -20.96 52.38 -22.55
N ASN A 56 -20.70 52.25 -21.25
CA ASN A 56 -19.91 53.17 -20.44
C ASN A 56 -18.38 53.06 -20.64
N VAL A 57 -17.89 52.06 -21.40
CA VAL A 57 -16.46 51.85 -21.67
C VAL A 57 -16.09 52.08 -23.14
N VAL A 58 -17.03 52.54 -23.96
CA VAL A 58 -16.82 52.87 -25.37
C VAL A 58 -17.28 54.30 -25.69
N THR A 59 -16.74 54.89 -26.74
CA THR A 59 -17.23 56.16 -27.28
C THR A 59 -18.20 55.88 -28.41
N ILE A 60 -19.44 56.36 -28.30
CA ILE A 60 -20.48 56.21 -29.32
C ILE A 60 -20.36 57.36 -30.33
N GLN A 61 -20.32 57.05 -31.62
CA GLN A 61 -20.38 58.03 -32.71
C GLN A 61 -21.73 57.92 -33.43
N GLY A 62 -22.54 58.99 -33.41
CA GLY A 62 -23.90 59.02 -33.97
C GLY A 62 -25.01 58.89 -32.92
N ASP A 63 -26.25 58.72 -33.37
CA ASP A 63 -27.42 58.53 -32.50
C ASP A 63 -27.68 57.04 -32.22
N PRO A 64 -27.37 56.51 -31.03
CA PRO A 64 -27.59 55.11 -30.68
C PRO A 64 -29.08 54.74 -30.65
N ASN A 65 -30.00 55.72 -30.61
CA ASN A 65 -31.45 55.47 -30.63
C ASN A 65 -31.99 55.02 -31.99
N SER A 66 -31.17 55.13 -33.05
CA SER A 66 -31.51 54.61 -34.37
C SER A 66 -31.34 53.10 -34.51
N THR A 67 -30.84 52.41 -33.47
CA THR A 67 -30.56 50.96 -33.49
C THR A 67 -31.66 50.14 -32.82
N SER A 68 -31.85 48.91 -33.30
CA SER A 68 -32.86 47.99 -32.79
C SER A 68 -32.63 47.64 -31.31
N ILE A 69 -33.71 47.63 -30.53
CA ILE A 69 -33.70 47.07 -29.17
C ILE A 69 -33.72 45.55 -29.28
N LEU A 70 -32.74 44.91 -28.66
CA LEU A 70 -32.61 43.46 -28.64
C LEU A 70 -33.01 42.92 -27.27
N VAL A 71 -33.75 41.82 -27.27
CA VAL A 71 -34.00 41.05 -26.05
C VAL A 71 -32.74 40.26 -25.74
N ALA A 72 -32.19 40.46 -24.54
CA ALA A 72 -31.01 39.73 -24.09
C ALA A 72 -31.30 38.21 -24.06
N PRO A 73 -30.44 37.36 -24.63
CA PRO A 73 -30.52 35.93 -24.37
C PRO A 73 -30.31 35.67 -22.87
N THR A 74 -30.93 34.64 -22.30
CA THR A 74 -30.65 34.21 -20.93
C THR A 74 -29.22 33.67 -20.85
N PRO A 75 -28.43 33.97 -19.79
CA PRO A 75 -27.11 33.37 -19.63
C PRO A 75 -27.24 31.85 -19.53
N THR A 76 -26.66 31.13 -20.48
CA THR A 76 -26.46 29.69 -20.37
C THR A 76 -25.41 29.47 -19.31
N VAL A 77 -25.80 28.96 -18.14
CA VAL A 77 -24.85 28.53 -17.11
C VAL A 77 -23.97 27.45 -17.73
N ALA A 78 -22.68 27.73 -17.94
CA ALA A 78 -21.74 26.71 -18.36
C ALA A 78 -21.82 25.55 -17.35
N PRO A 79 -21.91 24.29 -17.80
CA PRO A 79 -21.91 23.17 -16.88
C PRO A 79 -20.67 23.29 -15.99
N ILE A 80 -20.86 23.27 -14.67
CA ILE A 80 -19.75 23.17 -13.72
C ILE A 80 -18.92 21.96 -14.19
N PRO A 81 -17.60 22.11 -14.45
CA PRO A 81 -16.80 20.97 -14.82
C PRO A 81 -16.99 19.91 -13.74
N THR A 82 -17.51 18.74 -14.14
CA THR A 82 -17.57 17.61 -13.22
C THR A 82 -16.13 17.34 -12.79
N PRO A 83 -15.82 17.35 -11.48
CA PRO A 83 -14.46 17.14 -11.04
C PRO A 83 -13.99 15.80 -11.60
N THR A 84 -12.90 15.83 -12.38
CA THR A 84 -12.27 14.61 -12.87
C THR A 84 -11.99 13.72 -11.65
N PRO A 85 -12.46 12.46 -11.62
CA PRO A 85 -12.15 11.56 -10.53
C PRO A 85 -10.64 11.51 -10.33
N ILE A 86 -10.17 11.80 -9.12
CA ILE A 86 -8.74 11.68 -8.81
C ILE A 86 -8.39 10.19 -8.94
N VAL A 87 -7.55 9.87 -9.92
CA VAL A 87 -6.95 8.54 -10.04
C VAL A 87 -5.75 8.50 -9.11
N PHE A 88 -5.79 7.62 -8.11
CA PHE A 88 -4.68 7.42 -7.18
C PHE A 88 -3.73 6.38 -7.77
N ARG A 89 -2.47 6.78 -8.00
CA ARG A 89 -1.40 5.88 -8.47
C ARG A 89 -0.52 5.39 -7.33
N GLY A 90 -0.43 6.17 -6.25
CA GLY A 90 0.25 5.79 -5.03
C GLY A 90 -0.77 5.47 -3.94
N TRP A 91 -0.76 6.30 -2.90
CA TRP A 91 -1.67 6.25 -1.77
C TRP A 91 -2.75 7.31 -1.92
N ARG A 92 -4.01 6.90 -1.75
CA ARG A 92 -5.09 7.84 -1.46
C ARG A 92 -4.89 8.37 -0.05
N THR A 93 -4.45 9.62 0.05
CA THR A 93 -4.18 10.28 1.33
C THR A 93 -5.29 11.25 1.65
N SER A 94 -6.01 11.00 2.74
CA SER A 94 -7.09 11.83 3.26
C SER A 94 -6.65 12.51 4.55
N TYR A 95 -6.64 13.83 4.62
CA TYR A 95 -6.34 14.60 5.83
C TYR A 95 -7.61 15.12 6.49
N PHE A 96 -7.64 15.14 7.82
CA PHE A 96 -8.75 15.59 8.63
C PHE A 96 -8.26 16.66 9.62
N SER A 97 -9.09 17.65 9.89
CA SER A 97 -8.79 18.74 10.84
C SER A 97 -9.11 18.39 12.30
N ASN A 98 -9.06 17.10 12.64
CA ASN A 98 -9.24 16.54 13.98
C ASN A 98 -8.38 15.28 14.12
N ARG A 99 -8.21 14.78 15.35
CA ARG A 99 -7.36 13.60 15.63
C ARG A 99 -8.05 12.27 15.38
N ASP A 100 -9.37 12.26 15.27
CA ASP A 100 -10.19 11.04 15.34
C ASP A 100 -10.62 10.53 13.96
N LEU A 101 -10.08 11.11 12.88
CA LEU A 101 -10.49 10.82 11.49
C LEU A 101 -11.99 11.01 11.27
N ALA A 102 -12.60 11.93 12.04
CA ALA A 102 -14.03 12.13 12.06
C ALA A 102 -14.47 13.05 10.92
N GLY A 103 -15.65 12.77 10.37
CA GLY A 103 -16.27 13.57 9.32
C GLY A 103 -15.62 13.39 7.94
N SER A 104 -15.81 14.38 7.07
CA SER A 104 -15.20 14.39 5.74
C SER A 104 -13.76 14.92 5.79
N PRO A 105 -12.83 14.35 5.00
CA PRO A 105 -11.49 14.89 4.91
C PRO A 105 -11.49 16.30 4.30
N VAL A 106 -10.64 17.17 4.83
CA VAL A 106 -10.46 18.55 4.35
C VAL A 106 -9.55 18.62 3.11
N VAL A 107 -8.73 17.59 2.90
CA VAL A 107 -7.83 17.45 1.75
C VAL A 107 -7.76 15.98 1.38
N VAL A 108 -7.85 15.68 0.08
CA VAL A 108 -7.62 14.34 -0.47
C VAL A 108 -6.63 14.48 -1.63
N VAL A 109 -5.51 13.76 -1.56
CA VAL A 109 -4.43 13.83 -2.55
C VAL A 109 -3.87 12.44 -2.85
N ASP A 110 -3.21 12.30 -3.99
CA ASP A 110 -2.41 11.12 -4.32
C ASP A 110 -0.98 11.33 -3.82
N SER A 111 -0.50 10.43 -2.96
CA SER A 111 0.86 10.47 -2.41
C SER A 111 1.68 9.29 -2.93
N PRO A 112 2.85 9.48 -3.54
CA PRO A 112 3.64 8.36 -4.08
C PRO A 112 4.14 7.41 -2.98
N GLU A 113 4.38 7.95 -1.78
CA GLU A 113 4.84 7.22 -0.59
C GLU A 113 4.30 7.85 0.68
N ILE A 114 4.37 7.11 1.80
CA ILE A 114 4.17 7.65 3.14
C ILE A 114 5.55 7.88 3.75
N ASN A 115 6.12 9.06 3.48
CA ASN A 115 7.45 9.47 3.91
C ASN A 115 7.44 10.97 4.23
N PHE A 116 6.76 11.30 5.32
CA PHE A 116 6.49 12.67 5.71
C PHE A 116 7.22 13.04 7.00
N ASP A 117 7.77 14.25 6.98
CA ASP A 117 8.39 14.92 8.11
C ASP A 117 7.99 16.39 8.01
N TRP A 118 6.91 16.76 8.70
CA TRP A 118 6.37 18.11 8.66
C TRP A 118 7.01 19.01 9.72
N GLY A 119 7.85 18.47 10.61
CA GLY A 119 8.32 19.18 11.80
C GLY A 119 7.14 19.77 12.55
N THR A 120 7.20 21.04 12.93
CA THR A 120 6.09 21.76 13.58
C THR A 120 5.06 22.37 12.60
N GLY A 121 5.16 22.02 11.32
CA GLY A 121 4.33 22.54 10.23
C GLY A 121 3.06 21.74 9.99
N SER A 122 2.47 21.94 8.82
CA SER A 122 1.24 21.26 8.38
C SER A 122 1.43 20.65 6.98
N PRO A 123 0.77 19.51 6.67
CA PRO A 123 0.78 18.92 5.33
C PRO A 123 0.12 19.80 4.26
N HIS A 124 -0.78 20.71 4.65
CA HIS A 124 -1.52 21.55 3.71
C HIS A 124 -2.10 22.78 4.41
N PRO A 125 -2.25 23.95 3.75
CA PRO A 125 -2.82 25.16 4.37
C PRO A 125 -4.22 25.01 4.98
N LEU A 126 -4.99 23.99 4.55
CA LEU A 126 -6.33 23.68 5.08
C LEU A 126 -6.30 22.68 6.25
N VAL A 127 -5.13 22.14 6.60
CA VAL A 127 -4.92 21.22 7.71
C VAL A 127 -4.22 22.01 8.82
N PRO A 128 -4.67 21.92 10.09
CA PRO A 128 -3.96 22.57 11.18
C PRO A 128 -2.58 21.92 11.42
N ALA A 129 -1.63 22.67 11.98
CA ALA A 129 -0.29 22.15 12.30
C ALA A 129 -0.31 21.11 13.44
N THR A 130 -1.35 21.13 14.26
CA THR A 130 -1.57 20.22 15.39
C THR A 130 -3.02 19.76 15.42
N ASN A 131 -3.31 18.69 16.16
CA ASN A 131 -4.65 18.09 16.25
C ASN A 131 -5.27 17.73 14.89
N PHE A 132 -4.47 17.14 14.00
CA PHE A 132 -4.92 16.62 12.71
C PHE A 132 -4.71 15.12 12.62
N SER A 133 -5.34 14.48 11.64
CA SER A 133 -5.13 13.07 11.33
C SER A 133 -5.06 12.84 9.83
N ALA A 134 -4.48 11.71 9.44
CA ALA A 134 -4.39 11.28 8.06
C ALA A 134 -4.76 9.80 7.93
N ARG A 135 -5.43 9.45 6.83
CA ARG A 135 -5.65 8.07 6.38
C ARG A 135 -5.03 7.88 5.02
N PHE A 136 -4.17 6.87 4.90
CA PHE A 136 -3.51 6.46 3.68
C PHE A 136 -4.07 5.11 3.25
N GLU A 137 -4.57 4.99 2.04
CA GLU A 137 -5.15 3.75 1.51
C GLU A 137 -4.55 3.42 0.15
N ARG A 138 -4.20 2.15 -0.07
CA ARG A 138 -3.91 1.60 -1.40
C ARG A 138 -4.11 0.09 -1.43
N THR A 139 -4.26 -0.45 -2.63
CA THR A 139 -4.18 -1.89 -2.89
C THR A 139 -2.83 -2.18 -3.53
N VAL A 140 -2.14 -3.22 -3.04
CA VAL A 140 -0.88 -3.70 -3.62
C VAL A 140 -0.97 -5.18 -3.94
N ASN A 141 -0.47 -5.56 -5.11
CA ASN A 141 -0.28 -6.96 -5.45
C ASN A 141 1.07 -7.42 -4.87
N LEU A 142 1.05 -8.40 -3.97
CA LEU A 142 2.25 -8.96 -3.34
C LEU A 142 2.30 -10.48 -3.60
N PRO A 143 3.49 -11.06 -3.84
CA PRO A 143 3.65 -12.51 -3.78
C PRO A 143 3.44 -13.04 -2.37
N ALA A 144 3.18 -14.35 -2.25
CA ALA A 144 3.09 -15.02 -0.97
C ALA A 144 4.42 -14.92 -0.22
N GLY A 145 4.37 -14.60 1.07
CA GLY A 145 5.58 -14.38 1.84
C GLY A 145 5.31 -13.87 3.24
N ASN A 146 6.31 -13.95 4.10
CA ASN A 146 6.34 -13.24 5.37
C ASN A 146 6.88 -11.83 5.12
N TYR A 147 6.10 -10.82 5.48
CA TYR A 147 6.43 -9.42 5.30
C TYR A 147 6.56 -8.72 6.65
N ARG A 148 7.57 -7.85 6.79
CA ARG A 148 7.66 -6.87 7.86
C ARG A 148 7.05 -5.56 7.42
N PHE A 149 6.10 -5.02 8.18
CA PHE A 149 5.57 -3.67 8.05
C PHE A 149 6.22 -2.79 9.11
N SER A 150 6.98 -1.77 8.70
CA SER A 150 7.72 -0.87 9.59
C SER A 150 7.14 0.54 9.53
N VAL A 151 7.06 1.21 10.68
CA VAL A 151 6.59 2.60 10.80
C VAL A 151 7.54 3.38 11.70
N ARG A 152 7.98 4.56 11.26
CA ARG A 152 8.50 5.61 12.14
C ARG A 152 7.44 6.68 12.31
N VAL A 153 7.04 7.02 13.55
CA VAL A 153 5.89 7.90 13.78
C VAL A 153 5.99 8.79 15.02
N ASP A 154 5.42 9.98 14.91
CA ASP A 154 5.14 11.00 15.93
C ASP A 154 3.84 11.73 15.53
N ASP A 155 2.66 11.54 16.14
CA ASP A 155 2.34 10.83 17.38
C ASP A 155 1.87 9.37 17.16
N GLY A 156 0.59 9.17 16.86
CA GLY A 156 -0.07 7.86 16.91
C GLY A 156 -0.27 7.23 15.54
N VAL A 157 -0.27 5.89 15.49
CA VAL A 157 -0.43 5.15 14.24
C VAL A 157 -1.28 3.89 14.44
N ARG A 158 -1.97 3.51 13.38
CA ARG A 158 -2.55 2.18 13.20
C ARG A 158 -2.30 1.69 11.78
N VAL A 159 -2.11 0.38 11.62
CA VAL A 159 -1.93 -0.26 10.31
C VAL A 159 -2.94 -1.38 10.17
N TRP A 160 -3.66 -1.40 9.05
CA TRP A 160 -4.52 -2.49 8.65
C TRP A 160 -4.04 -3.12 7.35
N LEU A 161 -4.27 -4.41 7.28
CA LEU A 161 -4.03 -5.26 6.12
C LEU A 161 -5.29 -6.10 5.93
N ASP A 162 -5.93 -5.99 4.75
CA ASP A 162 -7.16 -6.72 4.41
C ASP A 162 -8.26 -6.58 5.49
N ASN A 163 -8.43 -5.34 5.96
CA ASN A 163 -9.33 -4.95 7.06
C ASN A 163 -8.98 -5.49 8.46
N MET A 164 -7.95 -6.31 8.60
CA MET A 164 -7.42 -6.73 9.91
C MET A 164 -6.48 -5.68 10.47
N LEU A 165 -6.68 -5.27 11.73
CA LEU A 165 -5.77 -4.37 12.46
C LEU A 165 -4.52 -5.16 12.87
N ILE A 166 -3.37 -4.82 12.28
CA ILE A 166 -2.10 -5.56 12.50
C ILE A 166 -1.13 -4.81 13.42
N LEU A 167 -1.31 -3.49 13.58
CA LEU A 167 -0.54 -2.66 14.50
C LEU A 167 -1.45 -1.57 15.04
N ASP A 168 -1.55 -1.45 16.37
CA ASP A 168 -2.31 -0.40 17.05
C ASP A 168 -1.45 0.29 18.11
N ASP A 169 -1.01 1.50 17.80
CA ASP A 169 -0.29 2.37 18.74
C ASP A 169 -0.85 3.79 18.67
N TRP A 170 -2.15 3.89 18.97
CA TRP A 170 -2.93 5.14 18.92
C TRP A 170 -2.77 5.98 20.19
N ARG A 171 -1.57 6.49 20.44
CA ARG A 171 -1.23 7.32 21.61
C ARG A 171 -0.30 8.48 21.27
N GLU A 172 -0.31 9.50 22.12
CA GLU A 172 0.65 10.61 22.08
C GLU A 172 2.05 10.10 22.46
N SER A 173 3.06 10.52 21.70
CA SER A 173 4.43 10.07 21.88
C SER A 173 5.34 10.76 20.89
N THR A 174 6.58 11.04 21.31
CA THR A 174 7.64 11.43 20.38
C THR A 174 7.96 10.34 19.36
N ALA A 175 8.68 10.73 18.31
CA ALA A 175 9.19 9.87 17.25
C ALA A 175 9.77 8.53 17.75
N ARG A 176 9.25 7.43 17.21
CA ARG A 176 9.69 6.05 17.50
C ARG A 176 9.53 5.15 16.29
N ASP A 177 10.22 4.01 16.32
CA ASP A 177 10.13 2.97 15.30
C ASP A 177 9.31 1.79 15.83
N LEU A 178 8.39 1.30 15.01
CA LEU A 178 7.51 0.17 15.28
C LEU A 178 7.56 -0.80 14.09
N TYR A 179 7.26 -2.07 14.33
CA TYR A 179 7.05 -3.03 13.25
C TYR A 179 6.08 -4.14 13.64
N VAL A 180 5.52 -4.80 12.64
CA VAL A 180 4.80 -6.07 12.77
C VAL A 180 5.12 -6.96 11.57
N ASP A 181 5.27 -8.26 11.82
CA ASP A 181 5.49 -9.25 10.77
C ASP A 181 4.16 -9.96 10.45
N GLN A 182 3.86 -10.16 9.17
CA GLN A 182 2.65 -10.85 8.71
C GLN A 182 2.92 -11.79 7.54
N SER A 183 2.34 -12.97 7.59
CA SER A 183 2.31 -13.93 6.48
C SER A 183 1.19 -13.56 5.52
N LEU A 184 1.52 -13.40 4.24
CA LEU A 184 0.59 -13.04 3.17
C LEU A 184 0.47 -14.19 2.18
N ALA A 185 -0.75 -14.43 1.69
CA ALA A 185 -0.96 -15.16 0.46
C ALA A 185 -0.48 -14.32 -0.74
N ALA A 186 -0.36 -14.92 -1.92
CA ALA A 186 -0.12 -14.13 -3.13
C ALA A 186 -1.42 -13.45 -3.56
N GLY A 187 -1.36 -12.18 -3.98
CA GLY A 187 -2.49 -11.48 -4.54
C GLY A 187 -2.58 -10.01 -4.13
N ASP A 188 -3.76 -9.44 -4.34
CA ASP A 188 -4.06 -8.07 -3.97
C ASP A 188 -4.35 -7.96 -2.47
N HIS A 189 -3.62 -7.07 -1.81
CA HIS A 189 -3.79 -6.74 -0.41
C HIS A 189 -4.16 -5.28 -0.22
N GLN A 190 -5.20 -5.02 0.58
CA GLN A 190 -5.58 -3.67 0.96
C GLN A 190 -4.76 -3.21 2.15
N LEU A 191 -3.94 -2.17 1.95
CA LEU A 191 -3.21 -1.50 3.02
C LEU A 191 -3.93 -0.23 3.41
N ARG A 192 -4.14 -0.06 4.71
CA ARG A 192 -4.56 1.20 5.32
C ARG A 192 -3.60 1.57 6.44
N VAL A 193 -3.15 2.82 6.45
CA VAL A 193 -2.40 3.40 7.56
C VAL A 193 -3.20 4.60 8.05
N GLU A 194 -3.43 4.67 9.35
CA GLU A 194 -4.02 5.85 10.01
C GLU A 194 -2.99 6.46 10.93
N TYR A 195 -3.00 7.78 10.99
CA TYR A 195 -2.04 8.60 11.70
C TYR A 195 -2.77 9.74 12.39
N PHE A 196 -2.32 10.16 13.57
CA PHE A 196 -2.69 11.47 14.10
C PHE A 196 -1.48 12.23 14.63
N GLN A 197 -1.61 13.55 14.61
CA GLN A 197 -0.75 14.49 15.29
C GLN A 197 -1.53 15.21 16.39
N ALA A 198 -1.06 15.15 17.63
CA ALA A 198 -1.58 15.94 18.75
C ALA A 198 -0.88 17.28 18.85
N GLY A 199 0.46 17.30 18.91
CA GLY A 199 1.26 18.51 19.07
C GLY A 199 2.75 18.27 18.93
N GLY A 200 3.56 19.33 18.87
CA GLY A 200 5.00 19.21 18.64
C GLY A 200 5.32 18.87 17.18
N SER A 201 6.29 17.98 16.96
CA SER A 201 6.75 17.59 15.63
C SER A 201 5.88 16.49 15.04
N ALA A 202 5.49 16.62 13.78
CA ALA A 202 4.65 15.67 13.06
C ALA A 202 5.49 14.88 12.05
N LEU A 203 5.52 13.55 12.20
CA LEU A 203 6.31 12.67 11.34
C LEU A 203 5.60 11.34 11.14
N ILE A 204 5.57 10.84 9.90
CA ILE A 204 5.22 9.45 9.60
C ILE A 204 5.99 8.95 8.38
N ARG A 205 6.69 7.83 8.54
CA ARG A 205 7.36 7.11 7.46
C ARG A 205 7.00 5.64 7.55
N THR A 206 6.65 5.00 6.44
CA THR A 206 6.30 3.58 6.42
C THR A 206 7.06 2.83 5.35
N ALA A 207 7.33 1.55 5.61
CA ALA A 207 7.85 0.62 4.62
C ALA A 207 7.27 -0.77 4.88
N TYR A 208 7.30 -1.63 3.86
CA TYR A 208 7.11 -3.06 4.02
C TYR A 208 8.14 -3.79 3.17
N ALA A 209 8.66 -4.90 3.69
CA ALA A 209 9.67 -5.71 3.02
C ALA A 209 9.35 -7.19 3.24
N MET A 210 9.48 -8.00 2.18
CA MET A 210 9.44 -9.44 2.33
C MET A 210 10.69 -9.90 3.10
N LEU A 211 10.48 -10.64 4.17
CA LEU A 211 11.52 -11.29 4.97
C LEU A 211 11.89 -12.66 4.38
N ALA A 212 10.88 -13.42 3.95
CA ALA A 212 11.02 -14.78 3.42
C ALA A 212 9.80 -15.14 2.55
N ASN A 213 9.94 -16.07 1.62
CA ASN A 213 8.76 -16.72 1.02
C ASN A 213 8.13 -17.65 2.07
N THR A 214 6.81 -17.83 2.05
CA THR A 214 6.13 -18.85 2.87
C THR A 214 6.53 -20.26 2.50
N ASP A 215 7.22 -20.42 1.36
CA ASP A 215 7.76 -21.67 0.80
C ASP A 215 9.23 -21.94 1.16
N ASP A 216 9.81 -21.26 2.15
CA ASP A 216 11.17 -21.56 2.61
C ASP A 216 11.17 -22.27 3.98
N TRP A 217 12.30 -22.91 4.29
CA TRP A 217 12.64 -23.36 5.63
C TRP A 217 13.52 -22.31 6.31
N LEU A 218 13.23 -21.97 7.56
CA LEU A 218 14.20 -21.31 8.44
C LEU A 218 15.13 -22.38 9.04
N ALA A 219 16.34 -22.49 8.50
CA ALA A 219 17.37 -23.44 8.93
C ALA A 219 18.29 -22.80 9.98
N SER A 220 18.50 -23.48 11.10
CA SER A 220 19.47 -23.15 12.15
C SER A 220 20.46 -24.30 12.31
N TYR A 221 21.75 -24.02 12.21
CA TYR A 221 22.82 -25.03 12.32
C TYR A 221 23.65 -24.83 13.58
N TYR A 222 24.08 -25.93 14.21
CA TYR A 222 24.79 -25.95 15.50
C TYR A 222 26.03 -26.84 15.43
N ASN A 223 27.11 -26.42 16.11
CA ASN A 223 28.35 -27.19 16.25
C ASN A 223 28.32 -28.19 17.42
N ASN A 224 27.17 -28.84 17.61
CA ASN A 224 26.95 -29.93 18.55
C ASN A 224 25.77 -30.79 18.09
N GLY A 225 25.67 -32.04 18.54
CA GLY A 225 24.53 -32.92 18.24
C GLY A 225 23.26 -32.70 19.09
N SER A 226 23.18 -31.64 19.89
CA SER A 226 22.10 -31.42 20.86
C SER A 226 21.23 -30.20 20.58
N LEU A 227 21.43 -29.50 19.45
CA LEU A 227 20.70 -28.27 19.08
C LEU A 227 20.75 -27.18 20.16
N SER A 228 21.85 -27.13 20.92
CA SER A 228 21.97 -26.28 22.11
C SER A 228 22.81 -25.04 21.84
N GLY A 229 22.47 -23.94 22.52
CA GLY A 229 23.14 -22.65 22.42
C GLY A 229 22.63 -21.80 21.25
N THR A 230 23.35 -20.72 20.94
CA THR A 230 23.06 -19.89 19.76
C THR A 230 23.63 -20.57 18.50
N PRO A 231 22.83 -20.78 17.45
CA PRO A 231 23.32 -21.39 16.21
C PRO A 231 24.34 -20.45 15.53
N PRO A 232 25.53 -20.92 15.12
CA PRO A 232 26.47 -20.11 14.35
C PRO A 232 25.92 -19.61 13.01
N VAL A 233 24.95 -20.33 12.43
CA VAL A 233 24.27 -19.93 11.21
C VAL A 233 22.78 -20.13 11.34
N GLN A 234 22.03 -19.12 10.93
CA GLN A 234 20.61 -19.18 10.68
C GLN A 234 20.33 -18.57 9.31
N GLN A 235 19.62 -19.30 8.43
CA GLN A 235 19.36 -18.87 7.06
C GLN A 235 18.05 -19.43 6.52
N LEU A 236 17.51 -18.78 5.50
CA LEU A 236 16.40 -19.33 4.74
C LEU A 236 16.93 -20.29 3.69
N GLU A 237 16.28 -21.44 3.57
CA GLU A 237 16.58 -22.44 2.56
C GLU A 237 15.33 -22.80 1.78
N ALA A 238 15.45 -22.73 0.46
CA ALA A 238 14.35 -23.11 -0.43
C ALA A 238 13.97 -24.59 -0.27
N ARG A 239 12.66 -24.88 -0.42
CA ARG A 239 12.04 -26.22 -0.40
C ARG A 239 12.35 -27.05 -1.67
N THR A 240 13.57 -26.96 -2.20
CA THR A 240 13.98 -27.39 -3.55
C THR A 240 13.76 -28.87 -3.92
N ALA A 241 13.32 -29.75 -3.01
CA ALA A 241 12.66 -31.03 -3.31
C ALA A 241 11.94 -31.58 -2.06
N TYR A 242 10.85 -32.33 -2.28
CA TYR A 242 9.77 -32.66 -1.33
C TYR A 242 10.19 -33.20 0.05
N PRO A 243 9.58 -32.66 1.11
CA PRO A 243 9.58 -31.26 1.55
C PRO A 243 10.91 -30.85 2.21
N LEU A 244 11.73 -31.78 2.68
CA LEU A 244 13.14 -31.53 3.02
C LEU A 244 13.99 -32.69 2.52
N ASP A 245 14.87 -32.46 1.53
CA ASP A 245 15.85 -33.43 1.06
C ASP A 245 17.25 -32.80 1.08
N ARG A 246 18.12 -33.33 1.93
CA ARG A 246 19.50 -32.90 2.08
C ARG A 246 20.42 -34.11 2.18
N ASN A 247 21.50 -34.06 1.41
CA ASN A 247 22.56 -35.04 1.45
C ASN A 247 23.89 -34.32 1.31
N TRP A 248 24.65 -34.27 2.39
CA TRP A 248 25.96 -33.62 2.44
C TRP A 248 27.11 -34.61 2.28
N GLY A 249 26.84 -35.91 2.13
CA GLY A 249 27.90 -36.91 2.16
C GLY A 249 28.64 -36.82 3.49
N THR A 250 29.96 -36.76 3.45
CA THR A 250 30.80 -36.57 4.66
C THR A 250 31.07 -35.10 5.00
N ALA A 251 30.43 -34.16 4.31
CA ALA A 251 30.60 -32.71 4.55
C ALA A 251 29.54 -32.17 5.51
N SER A 252 29.67 -30.89 5.85
CA SER A 252 28.65 -30.12 6.57
C SER A 252 27.89 -29.18 5.62
N PRO A 253 26.76 -28.59 6.06
CA PRO A 253 25.98 -27.65 5.27
C PRO A 253 26.76 -26.41 4.85
N ILE A 254 27.70 -25.99 5.69
CA ILE A 254 28.53 -24.79 5.46
C ILE A 254 29.97 -25.13 5.89
N PRO A 255 30.77 -25.71 4.98
CA PRO A 255 32.14 -26.09 5.27
C PRO A 255 32.97 -24.92 5.81
N GLY A 256 33.69 -25.17 6.91
CA GLY A 256 34.51 -24.15 7.58
C GLY A 256 33.77 -23.31 8.63
N VAL A 257 32.44 -23.35 8.67
CA VAL A 257 31.62 -22.72 9.73
C VAL A 257 30.95 -23.77 10.61
N ILE A 258 30.40 -24.80 9.98
CA ILE A 258 29.80 -25.96 10.66
C ILE A 258 30.77 -27.13 10.62
N ASN A 259 30.96 -27.79 11.76
CA ASN A 259 31.81 -28.96 11.90
C ASN A 259 31.36 -30.08 10.93
N ASN A 260 32.31 -30.80 10.32
CA ASN A 260 31.98 -31.96 9.47
C ASN A 260 31.45 -33.17 10.27
N THR A 261 31.63 -33.15 11.58
CA THR A 261 31.12 -34.18 12.51
C THR A 261 30.53 -33.52 13.74
N ASN A 262 29.61 -34.21 14.42
CA ASN A 262 28.97 -33.74 15.65
C ASN A 262 28.33 -32.35 15.48
N TRP A 263 27.42 -32.24 14.51
CA TRP A 263 26.65 -31.04 14.23
C TRP A 263 25.15 -31.36 14.18
N SER A 264 24.31 -30.35 14.31
CA SER A 264 22.86 -30.51 14.20
C SER A 264 22.21 -29.38 13.43
N GLY A 265 21.04 -29.66 12.86
CA GLY A 265 20.23 -28.71 12.10
C GLY A 265 18.79 -28.73 12.59
N ARG A 266 18.16 -27.56 12.66
CA ARG A 266 16.72 -27.39 12.85
C ARG A 266 16.15 -26.59 11.69
N TRP A 267 15.17 -27.16 10.99
CA TRP A 267 14.40 -26.46 9.97
C TRP A 267 12.99 -26.24 10.47
N GLN A 268 12.49 -25.01 10.40
CA GLN A 268 11.11 -24.64 10.72
C GLN A 268 10.46 -24.05 9.47
N GLY A 269 9.29 -24.56 9.10
CA GLY A 269 8.55 -24.09 7.93
C GLY A 269 7.05 -24.17 8.18
N ARG A 270 6.26 -23.31 7.53
CA ARG A 270 4.80 -23.38 7.59
C ARG A 270 4.22 -23.91 6.29
N PHE A 271 3.26 -24.81 6.42
CA PHE A 271 2.66 -25.54 5.32
C PHE A 271 1.15 -25.62 5.53
N PHE A 272 0.40 -25.39 4.46
CA PHE A 272 -1.02 -25.63 4.45
C PHE A 272 -1.33 -27.13 4.44
N PHE A 273 -2.23 -27.57 5.32
CA PHE A 273 -2.80 -28.91 5.33
C PHE A 273 -4.32 -28.84 5.10
N GLU A 274 -4.83 -29.82 4.36
CA GLU A 274 -6.25 -30.14 4.36
C GLU A 274 -6.57 -30.99 5.59
N PRO A 275 -7.81 -30.97 6.11
CA PRO A 275 -8.13 -31.77 7.27
C PRO A 275 -8.00 -33.25 6.93
N GLY A 276 -7.43 -34.05 7.84
CA GLY A 276 -7.41 -35.50 7.70
C GLY A 276 -6.20 -36.19 8.32
N THR A 277 -5.93 -37.39 7.83
CA THR A 277 -4.80 -38.20 8.26
C THR A 277 -3.62 -38.01 7.32
N TYR A 278 -2.42 -37.87 7.87
CA TYR A 278 -1.18 -37.73 7.12
C TYR A 278 -0.18 -38.81 7.53
N VAL A 279 0.56 -39.34 6.57
CA VAL A 279 1.72 -40.20 6.84
C VAL A 279 2.97 -39.34 6.74
N PHE A 280 3.69 -39.20 7.84
CA PHE A 280 5.03 -38.60 7.88
C PHE A 280 6.08 -39.70 7.67
N SER A 281 7.14 -39.39 6.94
CA SER A 281 8.26 -40.28 6.64
C SER A 281 9.57 -39.53 6.84
N ALA A 282 10.56 -40.18 7.44
CA ALA A 282 11.89 -39.63 7.66
C ALA A 282 12.99 -40.68 7.41
N ASN A 283 13.94 -40.35 6.53
CA ASN A 283 15.17 -41.09 6.34
C ASN A 283 16.35 -40.21 6.74
N SER A 284 17.24 -40.69 7.60
CA SER A 284 18.39 -39.90 8.02
C SER A 284 19.61 -40.75 8.36
N ASP A 285 20.77 -40.10 8.40
CA ASP A 285 22.03 -40.60 8.97
C ASP A 285 22.71 -39.37 9.60
N ASP A 286 22.70 -39.14 10.91
CA ASP A 286 22.23 -40.01 12.00
C ASP A 286 20.77 -39.73 12.41
N GLY A 287 20.54 -39.02 13.52
CA GLY A 287 19.24 -38.95 14.18
C GLY A 287 18.32 -37.85 13.62
N VAL A 288 17.01 -38.09 13.69
CA VAL A 288 15.98 -37.17 13.20
C VAL A 288 14.76 -37.13 14.13
N ARG A 289 14.15 -35.95 14.27
CA ARG A 289 12.83 -35.75 14.87
C ARG A 289 11.99 -34.87 13.96
N VAL A 290 10.68 -35.15 13.88
CA VAL A 290 9.73 -34.36 13.09
C VAL A 290 8.56 -33.99 13.97
N PHE A 291 8.11 -32.74 13.87
CA PHE A 291 7.01 -32.17 14.64
C PHE A 291 6.02 -31.47 13.71
N ILE A 292 4.73 -31.53 14.07
CA ILE A 292 3.67 -30.67 13.54
C ILE A 292 3.09 -29.88 14.71
N ASP A 293 3.09 -28.54 14.62
CA ASP A 293 2.68 -27.61 15.69
C ASP A 293 3.28 -27.94 17.07
N GLY A 294 4.56 -28.28 17.09
CA GLY A 294 5.27 -28.70 18.31
C GLY A 294 4.93 -30.10 18.82
N GLN A 295 3.94 -30.79 18.25
CA GLN A 295 3.67 -32.19 18.54
C GLN A 295 4.64 -33.09 17.78
N ARG A 296 5.43 -33.89 18.50
CA ARG A 296 6.40 -34.82 17.92
C ARG A 296 5.69 -36.01 17.27
N VAL A 297 5.90 -36.16 15.96
CA VAL A 297 5.32 -37.25 15.15
C VAL A 297 6.35 -38.29 14.73
N ILE A 298 7.64 -37.96 14.72
CA ILE A 298 8.74 -38.93 14.51
C ILE A 298 9.82 -38.67 15.56
N ASP A 299 10.36 -39.74 16.17
CA ASP A 299 11.46 -39.67 17.13
C ASP A 299 12.49 -40.79 16.92
N GLY A 300 13.59 -40.45 16.27
CA GLY A 300 14.73 -41.34 16.06
C GLY A 300 16.04 -40.65 16.39
N TRP A 301 16.12 -40.04 17.58
CA TRP A 301 17.29 -39.29 18.04
C TRP A 301 18.43 -40.18 18.56
N THR A 302 18.90 -41.10 17.72
CA THR A 302 20.00 -42.03 18.01
C THR A 302 20.93 -42.17 16.81
N ASP A 303 22.18 -42.59 17.06
CA ASP A 303 23.21 -42.74 16.02
C ASP A 303 22.81 -43.80 14.98
N GLY A 304 23.32 -43.67 13.76
CA GLY A 304 23.12 -44.55 12.60
C GLY A 304 21.90 -44.24 11.74
N LEU A 305 21.75 -45.02 10.66
CA LEU A 305 20.68 -44.88 9.69
C LEU A 305 19.28 -44.98 10.33
N LYS A 306 18.37 -44.11 9.88
CA LYS A 306 16.96 -44.11 10.21
C LYS A 306 16.12 -44.25 8.94
N GLN A 307 15.08 -45.06 9.04
CA GLN A 307 13.99 -45.15 8.08
C GLN A 307 12.71 -45.30 8.89
N MET A 308 11.98 -44.20 9.07
CA MET A 308 10.84 -44.14 9.98
C MET A 308 9.62 -43.60 9.26
N SER A 309 8.44 -44.05 9.67
CA SER A 309 7.18 -43.48 9.24
C SER A 309 6.20 -43.43 10.41
N ASN A 310 5.28 -42.48 10.37
CA ASN A 310 4.19 -42.36 11.34
C ASN A 310 2.91 -41.93 10.63
N ARG A 311 1.82 -42.64 10.89
CA ARG A 311 0.47 -42.29 10.43
C ARG A 311 -0.21 -41.44 11.51
N PHE A 312 -0.33 -40.14 11.25
CA PHE A 312 -0.81 -39.13 12.17
C PHE A 312 -2.23 -38.67 11.80
N ASN A 313 -3.20 -38.96 12.65
CA ASN A 313 -4.62 -38.68 12.39
C ASN A 313 -5.02 -37.29 12.89
N GLY A 314 -6.03 -36.69 12.25
CA GLY A 314 -6.69 -35.50 12.77
C GLY A 314 -5.88 -34.20 12.62
N VAL A 315 -5.06 -34.10 11.56
CA VAL A 315 -4.50 -32.81 11.17
C VAL A 315 -5.66 -31.88 10.79
N GLY A 316 -5.67 -30.68 11.36
CA GLY A 316 -6.67 -29.65 11.06
C GLY A 316 -6.50 -29.08 9.66
N GLN A 317 -7.49 -28.30 9.22
CA GLN A 317 -7.30 -27.47 8.03
C GLN A 317 -6.54 -26.20 8.39
N GLY A 318 -5.62 -25.77 7.53
CA GLY A 318 -4.95 -24.47 7.66
C GLY A 318 -3.43 -24.56 7.64
N GLU A 319 -2.79 -23.47 8.03
CA GLU A 319 -1.33 -23.39 8.14
C GLU A 319 -0.85 -24.07 9.43
N HIS A 320 -0.01 -25.09 9.28
CA HIS A 320 0.65 -25.79 10.37
C HIS A 320 2.15 -25.54 10.32
N GLU A 321 2.79 -25.42 11.48
CA GLU A 321 4.26 -25.39 11.54
C GLU A 321 4.80 -26.82 11.50
N ILE A 322 5.75 -27.07 10.60
CA ILE A 322 6.57 -28.27 10.61
C ILE A 322 7.96 -27.91 11.12
N THR A 323 8.41 -28.66 12.12
CA THR A 323 9.81 -28.61 12.58
C THR A 323 10.48 -29.93 12.27
N VAL A 324 11.63 -29.87 11.60
CA VAL A 324 12.53 -31.01 11.42
C VAL A 324 13.80 -30.73 12.20
N GLU A 325 14.19 -31.67 13.04
CA GLU A 325 15.44 -31.65 13.76
C GLU A 325 16.31 -32.82 13.30
N PHE A 326 17.59 -32.57 13.09
CA PHE A 326 18.58 -33.56 12.65
C PHE A 326 19.85 -33.40 13.45
N TYR A 327 20.56 -34.49 13.71
CA TYR A 327 21.97 -34.42 14.05
C TYR A 327 22.78 -35.44 13.28
N GLN A 328 24.04 -35.07 13.02
CA GLN A 328 25.06 -35.99 12.57
C GLN A 328 26.15 -36.09 13.65
N ARG A 329 26.52 -37.31 13.98
CA ARG A 329 27.61 -37.68 14.87
C ARG A 329 28.90 -37.83 14.08
N THR A 330 28.90 -38.70 13.07
CA THR A 330 30.06 -39.02 12.23
C THR A 330 29.61 -39.57 10.87
N GLY A 331 30.52 -39.65 9.90
CA GLY A 331 30.24 -40.35 8.66
C GLY A 331 29.31 -39.56 7.73
N ASN A 332 28.37 -40.24 7.09
CA ASN A 332 27.46 -39.64 6.12
C ASN A 332 26.41 -38.77 6.84
N ALA A 333 26.11 -37.60 6.29
CA ALA A 333 25.10 -36.69 6.76
C ALA A 333 23.97 -36.59 5.72
N LEU A 334 22.81 -37.14 6.06
CA LEU A 334 21.65 -37.15 5.19
C LEU A 334 20.39 -36.97 6.03
N VAL A 335 19.46 -36.14 5.54
CA VAL A 335 18.10 -36.05 6.07
C VAL A 335 17.11 -35.85 4.94
N ARG A 336 16.10 -36.71 4.91
CA ARG A 336 14.96 -36.64 3.99
C ARG A 336 13.68 -36.79 4.78
N VAL A 337 12.84 -35.77 4.77
CA VAL A 337 11.55 -35.80 5.43
C VAL A 337 10.46 -35.50 4.42
N SER A 338 9.40 -36.30 4.48
CA SER A 338 8.21 -36.11 3.68
C SER A 338 6.92 -36.42 4.40
N TRP A 339 5.82 -35.91 3.87
CA TRP A 339 4.49 -36.29 4.30
C TRP A 339 3.51 -36.27 3.13
N TYR A 340 2.48 -37.07 3.24
CA TYR A 340 1.38 -37.08 2.29
C TYR A 340 0.06 -37.38 3.02
N ARG A 341 -1.03 -36.82 2.50
CA ARG A 341 -2.38 -37.11 3.01
C ARG A 341 -2.72 -38.56 2.69
N ASP A 342 -3.10 -39.32 3.69
CA ASP A 342 -3.57 -40.69 3.51
C ASP A 342 -5.03 -40.69 3.07
N THR A 343 -5.26 -41.03 1.80
CA THR A 343 -6.59 -41.09 1.18
C THR A 343 -7.18 -42.50 1.16
N SER A 344 -6.50 -43.49 1.76
CA SER A 344 -6.93 -44.90 1.74
C SER A 344 -8.20 -45.19 2.56
N ILE A 345 -8.71 -44.20 3.29
CA ILE A 345 -9.99 -44.29 4.00
C ILE A 345 -10.90 -43.16 3.49
N GLN A 346 -11.94 -43.52 2.73
CA GLN A 346 -13.13 -42.68 2.67
C GLN A 346 -13.83 -42.86 4.01
N GLU A 347 -13.84 -41.82 4.84
CA GLU A 347 -14.68 -41.79 6.03
C GLU A 347 -16.14 -41.96 5.57
N GLN A 348 -16.80 -43.03 6.04
CA GLN A 348 -18.23 -43.27 5.86
C GLN A 348 -19.05 -42.32 6.73
#